data_AF-A0A6I9YK14-F1
#
_entry.id   AF-A0A6I9YK14-F1
#
_cell.length_a   1.000
_cell.length_b   1.000
_cell.length_c   1.000
_cell.angle_alpha   90.00
_cell.angle_beta   90.00
_cell.angle_gamma   90.00
#
_symmetry.space_group_name_H-M   'P 1'
#
loop_
_entity.id
_entity.type
_entity.pdbx_description
1 polymer ?
#
loop_
_entity_poly.entity_id
_entity_poly.type
_entity_poly.pdbx_seq_one_letter_code
_entity_poly.pdbx_strand_id
1 'polypeptide(L)'
;MAASDSSCPEELAEDLAVQDPVVNGSPICEDTCGSRELKNEGTPLMELENKDPCHSDPSLGEHLSENESAKNHSPSILTESHSEEEQKEEEVLCDFCLGEKVQAVKSCLTCMVNYCQDHLRPHLENVKLQSHRLMDPLKDIDIQSCKTHKRHLSWFCHSDLLCICEECLSDGHQNHQAVICGVARKEKECELLLHQEEYDWKLKSAENAIVKLEKNSESIVNSVSEVKLLVEEKFEELLQAVKATQAIVLTFLEEKERAAVNHANGMKIYLQSQQVTMEEWRKRLEKMATHTNDIIFLKEYCEFKKHLGDETLPSVYIGLKDKLSGIRKVISESTEQLLQLLHSSYKEKLQGFADDEDAGIKTTVAAIVPSKYRLSAPEPQSRNDFLKYACLLTFDPVTAHRYLRLLDDNHKISNTTPWEHPYPDHPERFAHWRQVLSNQSLYMGRYYFEVEIFGAGIYIGMTNKSIDRKGSESNSCISGNNFSWCIKWNGKDFSAWHIDVETPLKSQEFSRIGVYLDYPRETLSFYGIATDSMTALHTFECKFNEPLYPAFWLSKKENSIQIVRLREEAEQNPEASLPSTGESASSSLETHD
;
A
#
# COMPACT_ATOMS: atom_id res chain seq x y z
N MET A 1 37.33 -42.43 -18.25
CA MET A 1 38.59 -43.12 -18.61
C MET A 1 38.45 -43.66 -20.03
N ALA A 2 39.36 -43.24 -20.93
CA ALA A 2 39.76 -43.77 -22.25
C ALA A 2 38.65 -44.21 -23.26
N ALA A 3 38.39 -43.54 -24.39
CA ALA A 3 39.20 -43.26 -25.61
C ALA A 3 39.22 -44.40 -26.65
N SER A 4 38.75 -44.11 -27.88
CA SER A 4 39.26 -44.47 -29.25
C SER A 4 38.09 -44.51 -30.29
N ASP A 5 38.01 -43.53 -31.20
CA ASP A 5 38.53 -43.47 -32.60
C ASP A 5 37.61 -44.08 -33.69
N SER A 6 37.01 -43.21 -34.52
CA SER A 6 37.22 -43.07 -35.98
C SER A 6 36.06 -43.69 -36.77
N SER A 7 35.46 -43.15 -37.83
CA SER A 7 35.95 -42.36 -38.98
C SER A 7 34.74 -41.76 -39.76
N CYS A 8 34.91 -40.58 -40.38
CA CYS A 8 34.08 -40.03 -41.48
C CYS A 8 34.65 -40.48 -42.84
N PRO A 9 33.93 -40.34 -43.98
CA PRO A 9 33.92 -39.09 -44.79
C PRO A 9 32.53 -38.86 -45.49
N GLU A 10 32.17 -37.81 -46.24
CA GLU A 10 32.83 -36.71 -46.96
C GLU A 10 31.73 -35.71 -47.47
N GLU A 11 32.07 -34.42 -47.48
CA GLU A 11 31.82 -33.30 -48.42
C GLU A 11 30.55 -33.23 -49.33
N LEU A 12 29.92 -32.08 -49.59
CA LEU A 12 30.38 -30.79 -50.19
C LEU A 12 29.38 -29.67 -49.76
N ALA A 13 29.75 -28.47 -49.24
CA ALA A 13 30.41 -27.29 -49.86
C ALA A 13 29.65 -26.78 -51.12
N GLU A 14 29.22 -25.52 -51.31
CA GLU A 14 29.84 -24.19 -51.15
C GLU A 14 28.72 -23.10 -51.04
N ASP A 15 28.77 -22.05 -50.20
CA ASP A 15 29.55 -20.77 -50.29
C ASP A 15 28.95 -19.78 -51.33
N LEU A 16 28.75 -18.45 -51.19
CA LEU A 16 29.22 -17.30 -50.38
C LEU A 16 28.12 -16.19 -50.48
N ALA A 17 27.71 -15.45 -49.45
CA ALA A 17 28.32 -14.28 -48.80
C ALA A 17 28.53 -13.01 -49.67
N VAL A 18 28.03 -11.87 -49.16
CA VAL A 18 28.71 -10.55 -49.01
C VAL A 18 27.97 -9.29 -49.56
N GLN A 19 27.53 -8.45 -48.60
CA GLN A 19 27.50 -6.96 -48.48
C GLN A 19 26.49 -6.07 -49.23
N ASP A 20 25.74 -5.31 -48.40
CA ASP A 20 25.18 -3.96 -48.64
C ASP A 20 26.29 -2.88 -48.76
N PRO A 21 26.06 -1.70 -49.38
CA PRO A 21 25.46 -0.56 -48.66
C PRO A 21 24.52 0.39 -49.46
N VAL A 22 23.44 0.82 -48.76
CA VAL A 22 22.85 2.18 -48.59
C VAL A 22 22.62 3.11 -49.81
N VAL A 23 21.37 3.61 -49.98
CA VAL A 23 20.91 5.03 -49.89
C VAL A 23 19.58 5.30 -50.66
N ASN A 24 18.60 5.82 -49.90
CA ASN A 24 17.45 6.71 -50.17
C ASN A 24 16.39 6.42 -51.26
N GLY A 25 15.12 6.39 -50.79
CA GLY A 25 14.22 7.54 -50.98
C GLY A 25 12.83 7.29 -51.59
N SER A 26 11.80 7.67 -50.81
CA SER A 26 10.44 8.11 -51.24
C SER A 26 9.45 6.98 -51.62
N PRO A 27 8.09 7.17 -51.64
CA PRO A 27 7.41 8.45 -51.91
C PRO A 27 5.97 8.72 -51.35
N ILE A 28 5.49 9.98 -51.52
CA ILE A 28 4.14 10.44 -52.03
C ILE A 28 2.86 10.06 -51.23
N CYS A 29 1.78 10.85 -51.05
CA CYS A 29 1.35 12.24 -51.29
C CYS A 29 -0.05 12.44 -50.63
N GLU A 30 -0.40 13.71 -50.38
CA GLU A 30 -1.72 14.41 -50.59
C GLU A 30 -3.01 13.82 -49.96
N ASP A 31 -3.58 14.50 -48.97
CA ASP A 31 -4.59 15.59 -49.06
C ASP A 31 -5.97 15.14 -49.55
N THR A 32 -6.99 15.18 -48.67
CA THR A 32 -8.19 16.04 -48.84
C THR A 32 -9.24 15.87 -47.73
N CYS A 33 -9.96 16.97 -47.52
CA CYS A 33 -10.89 17.36 -46.47
C CYS A 33 -12.37 17.03 -46.79
N GLY A 34 -13.23 16.91 -45.77
CA GLY A 34 -14.69 17.08 -45.87
C GLY A 34 -15.47 16.21 -44.87
N SER A 35 -15.91 16.68 -43.69
CA SER A 35 -17.07 17.55 -43.39
C SER A 35 -18.47 16.86 -43.42
N ARG A 36 -19.18 17.00 -42.28
CA ARG A 36 -20.66 17.04 -42.06
C ARG A 36 -21.46 15.73 -42.22
N GLU A 37 -22.61 15.48 -41.57
CA GLU A 37 -23.46 16.08 -40.53
C GLU A 37 -24.53 15.04 -40.13
N LEU A 38 -24.99 15.11 -38.88
CA LEU A 38 -26.30 14.75 -38.28
C LEU A 38 -27.39 14.05 -39.13
N LYS A 39 -28.09 13.08 -38.51
CA LYS A 39 -29.56 13.05 -38.46
C LYS A 39 -30.13 12.12 -37.38
N ASN A 40 -31.18 12.64 -36.74
CA ASN A 40 -32.03 12.08 -35.70
C ASN A 40 -33.31 11.46 -36.33
N GLU A 41 -34.19 10.95 -35.45
CA GLU A 41 -35.58 10.43 -35.67
C GLU A 41 -35.65 8.91 -35.85
N GLY A 42 -36.54 8.13 -35.22
CA GLY A 42 -37.69 8.36 -34.36
C GLY A 42 -38.45 7.01 -34.19
N THR A 43 -39.07 6.80 -33.04
CA THR A 43 -40.06 5.74 -32.69
C THR A 43 -41.38 5.90 -33.51
N PRO A 44 -42.45 5.04 -33.48
CA PRO A 44 -43.00 4.31 -32.30
C PRO A 44 -43.96 3.06 -32.53
N LEU A 45 -44.62 2.64 -31.43
CA LEU A 45 -45.93 1.91 -31.25
C LEU A 45 -45.94 0.35 -31.30
N MET A 46 -46.27 -0.34 -30.17
CA MET A 46 -47.59 -0.89 -29.71
C MET A 46 -47.65 -2.42 -29.94
N GLU A 47 -48.24 -3.34 -29.16
CA GLU A 47 -49.09 -3.37 -27.96
C GLU A 47 -49.35 -4.86 -27.57
N LEU A 48 -49.74 -5.12 -26.30
CA LEU A 48 -50.62 -6.22 -25.79
C LEU A 48 -50.08 -7.69 -25.81
N GLU A 49 -50.34 -8.61 -24.87
CA GLU A 49 -51.33 -8.73 -23.78
C GLU A 49 -50.97 -9.92 -22.82
N ASN A 50 -51.55 -9.88 -21.62
CA ASN A 50 -51.37 -10.75 -20.44
C ASN A 50 -51.95 -12.18 -20.54
N LYS A 51 -51.49 -13.10 -19.66
CA LYS A 51 -52.33 -13.95 -18.76
C LYS A 51 -51.53 -14.89 -17.83
N ASP A 52 -51.76 -14.76 -16.51
CA ASP A 52 -51.52 -15.77 -15.46
C ASP A 52 -52.68 -16.79 -15.36
N PRO A 53 -52.57 -17.88 -14.55
CA PRO A 53 -53.04 -17.83 -13.14
C PRO A 53 -52.32 -18.76 -12.10
N CYS A 54 -52.19 -18.23 -10.86
CA CYS A 54 -52.50 -18.77 -9.49
C CYS A 54 -52.17 -20.25 -9.08
N HIS A 55 -51.93 -20.70 -7.82
CA HIS A 55 -52.09 -20.32 -6.39
C HIS A 55 -51.04 -21.15 -5.58
N SER A 56 -50.57 -20.83 -4.36
CA SER A 56 -51.28 -20.90 -3.06
C SER A 56 -50.37 -20.40 -1.92
N ASP A 57 -50.93 -19.61 -1.01
CA ASP A 57 -50.44 -19.25 0.34
C ASP A 57 -51.32 -20.01 1.38
N PRO A 58 -51.05 -20.08 2.71
CA PRO A 58 -50.99 -18.91 3.63
C PRO A 58 -50.01 -19.09 4.84
N SER A 59 -49.66 -18.08 5.66
CA SER A 59 -50.54 -17.29 6.50
C SER A 59 -49.80 -16.24 7.34
N LEU A 60 -50.33 -15.00 7.29
CA LEU A 60 -50.72 -14.05 8.37
C LEU A 60 -49.73 -13.68 9.50
N GLY A 61 -49.59 -12.41 9.90
CA GLY A 61 -50.25 -11.14 9.56
C GLY A 61 -49.48 -9.98 10.27
N GLU A 62 -49.26 -8.83 9.63
CA GLU A 62 -50.13 -7.62 9.57
C GLU A 62 -50.37 -6.98 10.95
N HIS A 63 -50.11 -5.69 11.17
CA HIS A 63 -50.79 -4.53 10.54
C HIS A 63 -49.96 -3.23 10.70
N LEU A 64 -49.74 -2.47 9.62
CA LEU A 64 -50.45 -1.22 9.18
C LEU A 64 -50.09 0.05 9.98
N SER A 65 -49.96 1.26 9.41
CA SER A 65 -50.35 1.82 8.10
C SER A 65 -49.65 3.16 7.82
N GLU A 66 -49.29 3.36 6.55
CA GLU A 66 -49.54 4.49 5.62
C GLU A 66 -49.64 5.96 6.11
N ASN A 67 -48.86 6.85 5.47
CA ASN A 67 -49.44 7.79 4.48
C ASN A 67 -48.38 8.42 3.57
N GLU A 68 -48.72 8.52 2.28
CA GLU A 68 -47.96 9.16 1.20
C GLU A 68 -48.04 10.70 1.23
N SER A 69 -46.98 11.37 0.78
CA SER A 69 -47.07 12.42 -0.25
C SER A 69 -45.69 12.86 -0.73
N ALA A 70 -45.50 12.79 -2.04
CA ALA A 70 -44.34 13.21 -2.79
C ALA A 70 -44.08 14.72 -2.72
N LYS A 71 -42.80 15.12 -2.71
CA LYS A 71 -42.30 16.31 -3.39
C LYS A 71 -40.78 16.23 -3.59
N ASN A 72 -40.40 16.44 -4.85
CA ASN A 72 -39.05 16.59 -5.39
C ASN A 72 -38.11 17.43 -4.49
N HIS A 73 -36.89 16.96 -4.27
CA HIS A 73 -35.72 17.85 -4.15
C HIS A 73 -34.44 17.14 -4.60
N SER A 74 -33.81 17.76 -5.60
CA SER A 74 -32.44 17.58 -6.05
C SER A 74 -31.44 17.74 -4.90
N PRO A 75 -30.22 17.17 -4.98
CA PRO A 75 -29.20 17.37 -3.96
C PRO A 75 -28.69 18.81 -4.08
N SER A 76 -29.12 19.65 -3.14
CA SER A 76 -28.58 21.00 -2.98
C SER A 76 -27.10 20.90 -2.65
N ILE A 77 -26.32 21.33 -3.63
CA ILE A 77 -24.98 21.91 -3.47
C ILE A 77 -25.03 22.83 -2.25
N LEU A 78 -24.35 22.42 -1.17
CA LEU A 78 -23.97 23.37 -0.13
C LEU A 78 -22.85 24.21 -0.75
N THR A 79 -23.26 25.26 -1.46
CA THR A 79 -22.46 26.46 -1.58
C THR A 79 -22.23 26.92 -0.15
N GLU A 80 -21.03 26.66 0.37
CA GLU A 80 -20.50 27.42 1.49
C GLU A 80 -20.61 28.89 1.07
N SER A 81 -21.64 29.55 1.58
CA SER A 81 -21.70 30.99 1.55
C SER A 81 -20.45 31.46 2.25
N HIS A 82 -19.57 32.11 1.49
CA HIS A 82 -18.61 33.06 2.03
C HIS A 82 -19.35 33.99 2.99
N SER A 83 -19.39 33.62 4.27
CA SER A 83 -19.51 34.59 5.33
C SER A 83 -18.20 35.33 5.27
N GLU A 84 -18.24 36.51 4.65
CA GLU A 84 -17.32 37.59 4.96
C GLU A 84 -17.22 37.63 6.49
N GLU A 85 -16.15 37.05 7.03
CA GLU A 85 -15.71 37.33 8.38
C GLU A 85 -15.32 38.80 8.36
N GLU A 86 -16.30 39.68 8.57
CA GLU A 86 -16.04 40.95 9.21
C GLU A 86 -15.26 40.60 10.48
N GLN A 87 -13.95 40.88 10.44
CA GLN A 87 -13.13 40.93 11.63
C GLN A 87 -13.84 41.87 12.60
N LYS A 88 -14.62 41.28 13.51
CA LYS A 88 -15.24 42.01 14.59
C LYS A 88 -14.08 42.43 15.48
N GLU A 89 -13.61 43.66 15.30
CA GLU A 89 -12.60 44.27 16.16
C GLU A 89 -13.03 44.02 17.62
N GLU A 90 -12.30 43.18 18.34
CA GLU A 90 -12.59 42.94 19.74
C GLU A 90 -12.40 44.25 20.50
N GLU A 91 -13.50 44.81 21.00
CA GLU A 91 -13.50 46.09 21.69
C GLU A 91 -12.66 46.02 22.97
N VAL A 92 -11.51 46.71 22.99
CA VAL A 92 -10.65 46.84 24.17
C VAL A 92 -11.38 47.68 25.23
N LEU A 93 -11.49 47.19 26.45
CA LEU A 93 -12.25 47.82 27.53
C LEU A 93 -11.35 48.59 28.52
N CYS A 94 -11.93 49.54 29.25
CA CYS A 94 -11.23 50.30 30.28
C CYS A 94 -11.07 49.50 31.58
N ASP A 95 -9.87 49.54 32.15
CA ASP A 95 -9.53 48.74 33.35
C ASP A 95 -9.93 49.41 34.67
N PHE A 96 -10.23 50.71 34.66
CA PHE A 96 -10.59 51.48 35.86
C PHE A 96 -12.11 51.56 36.11
N CYS A 97 -12.94 51.16 35.15
CA CYS A 97 -14.39 51.14 35.33
C CYS A 97 -14.79 50.06 36.36
N LEU A 98 -15.33 50.48 37.50
CA LEU A 98 -15.77 49.58 38.59
C LEU A 98 -17.17 48.96 38.36
N GLY A 99 -17.87 49.39 37.30
CA GLY A 99 -19.21 48.92 36.93
C GLY A 99 -19.20 48.27 35.54
N GLU A 100 -20.15 48.65 34.67
CA GLU A 100 -20.08 48.27 33.26
C GLU A 100 -18.78 48.80 32.64
N LYS A 101 -17.96 47.90 32.12
CA LYS A 101 -16.69 48.27 31.52
C LYS A 101 -16.95 48.95 30.18
N VAL A 102 -16.53 50.20 30.08
CA VAL A 102 -16.68 51.03 28.88
C VAL A 102 -15.49 50.78 27.95
N GLN A 103 -15.71 50.88 26.63
CA GLN A 103 -14.64 50.82 25.64
C GLN A 103 -13.52 51.82 25.96
N ALA A 104 -12.28 51.34 25.91
CA ALA A 104 -11.10 52.16 26.04
C ALA A 104 -10.89 52.99 24.77
N VAL A 105 -10.46 54.23 24.94
CA VAL A 105 -10.16 55.18 23.85
C VAL A 105 -8.66 55.31 23.66
N LYS A 106 -7.87 55.18 24.73
CA LYS A 106 -6.41 55.16 24.67
C LYS A 106 -5.82 54.22 25.72
N SER A 107 -4.67 53.65 25.37
CA SER A 107 -3.77 52.95 26.27
C SER A 107 -2.65 53.88 26.71
N CYS A 108 -2.30 53.88 27.98
CA CYS A 108 -1.13 54.60 28.48
C CYS A 108 0.03 53.63 28.68
N LEU A 109 1.11 53.77 27.91
CA LEU A 109 2.30 52.92 28.03
C LEU A 109 3.07 53.17 29.34
N THR A 110 2.85 54.33 29.98
CA THR A 110 3.48 54.68 31.26
C THR A 110 2.73 54.08 32.45
N CYS A 111 1.39 54.07 32.40
CA CYS A 111 0.56 53.47 33.45
C CYS A 111 0.27 51.98 33.21
N MET A 112 0.48 51.49 31.99
CA MET A 112 0.17 50.14 31.53
C MET A 112 -1.31 49.78 31.70
N VAL A 113 -2.18 50.73 31.37
CA VAL A 113 -3.64 50.58 31.54
C VAL A 113 -4.40 51.16 30.33
N ASN A 114 -5.54 50.54 30.02
CA ASN A 114 -6.52 51.00 29.04
C ASN A 114 -7.55 51.95 29.70
N TYR A 115 -7.74 53.12 29.10
CA TYR A 115 -8.59 54.19 29.62
C TYR A 115 -9.75 54.51 28.70
N CYS A 116 -10.97 54.54 29.23
CA CYS A 116 -12.10 55.22 28.60
C CYS A 116 -11.89 56.74 28.69
N GLN A 117 -12.70 57.51 27.96
CA GLN A 117 -12.56 58.97 27.89
C GLN A 117 -12.54 59.67 29.27
N ASP A 118 -13.35 59.19 30.22
CA ASP A 118 -13.42 59.77 31.57
C ASP A 118 -12.16 59.49 32.39
N HIS A 119 -11.66 58.25 32.36
CA HIS A 119 -10.44 57.88 33.08
C HIS A 119 -9.16 58.36 32.38
N LEU A 120 -9.24 58.74 31.09
CA LEU A 120 -8.14 59.36 30.35
C LEU A 120 -7.98 60.85 30.70
N ARG A 121 -9.06 61.53 31.10
CA ARG A 121 -9.07 62.99 31.37
C ARG A 121 -7.91 63.48 32.27
N PRO A 122 -7.53 62.80 33.36
CA PRO A 122 -6.37 63.20 34.18
C PRO A 122 -5.05 63.20 33.40
N HIS A 123 -4.87 62.33 32.41
CA HIS A 123 -3.66 62.30 31.56
C HIS A 123 -3.59 63.49 30.60
N LEU A 124 -4.74 64.06 30.23
CA LEU A 124 -4.83 65.20 29.31
C LEU A 124 -4.75 66.54 30.05
N GLU A 125 -5.36 66.64 31.23
CA GLU A 125 -5.54 67.91 31.96
C GLU A 125 -4.46 68.16 33.03
N ASN A 126 -3.87 67.12 33.61
CA ASN A 126 -2.84 67.28 34.63
C ASN A 126 -1.46 67.43 34.00
N VAL A 127 -0.83 68.59 34.19
CA VAL A 127 0.53 68.91 33.69
C VAL A 127 1.56 67.83 34.07
N LYS A 128 1.38 67.14 35.22
CA LYS A 128 2.27 66.06 35.65
C LYS A 128 2.11 64.75 34.88
N LEU A 129 0.93 64.51 34.29
CA LEU A 129 0.60 63.28 33.58
C LEU A 129 0.62 63.47 32.05
N GLN A 130 0.76 64.69 31.55
CA GLN A 130 0.90 64.98 30.11
C GLN A 130 2.17 64.39 29.49
N SER A 131 3.18 64.04 30.29
CA SER A 131 4.39 63.34 29.84
C SER A 131 4.17 61.84 29.58
N HIS A 132 3.02 61.29 29.99
CA HIS A 132 2.70 59.89 29.78
C HIS A 132 2.39 59.62 28.30
N ARG A 133 2.93 58.53 27.76
CA ARG A 133 2.77 58.19 26.34
C ARG A 133 1.47 57.43 26.10
N LEU A 134 0.57 58.04 25.32
CA LEU A 134 -0.73 57.47 24.96
C LEU A 134 -0.71 56.88 23.54
N MET A 135 -1.37 55.74 23.34
CA MET A 135 -1.51 55.01 22.07
C MET A 135 -2.97 54.54 21.90
N ASP A 136 -3.33 54.04 20.72
CA ASP A 136 -4.63 53.40 20.51
C ASP A 136 -4.81 52.19 21.44
N PRO A 137 -6.05 51.81 21.78
CA PRO A 137 -6.34 50.75 22.74
C PRO A 137 -5.67 49.41 22.37
N LEU A 138 -4.91 48.83 23.29
CA LEU A 138 -4.19 47.57 23.13
C LEU A 138 -4.77 46.49 24.06
N LYS A 139 -5.09 45.32 23.49
CA LYS A 139 -5.61 44.18 24.24
C LYS A 139 -4.59 43.63 25.25
N ASP A 140 -3.32 43.56 24.85
CA ASP A 140 -2.24 42.94 25.63
C ASP A 140 -1.10 43.92 25.98
N ILE A 141 -1.43 44.99 26.70
CA ILE A 141 -0.45 46.05 27.06
C ILE A 141 0.74 45.52 27.87
N ASP A 142 0.53 44.46 28.67
CA ASP A 142 1.55 43.82 29.49
C ASP A 142 2.65 43.14 28.66
N ILE A 143 2.34 42.65 27.45
CA ILE A 143 3.29 41.99 26.54
C ILE A 143 4.34 42.99 26.03
N GLN A 144 4.02 44.28 26.02
CA GLN A 144 4.95 45.33 25.60
C GLN A 144 5.91 45.77 26.71
N SER A 145 5.94 45.09 27.85
CA SER A 145 6.80 45.42 28.98
C SER A 145 7.91 44.41 29.20
N CYS A 146 9.12 44.90 29.47
CA CYS A 146 10.25 44.06 29.85
C CYS A 146 9.96 43.37 31.19
N LYS A 147 10.15 42.05 31.25
CA LYS A 147 9.91 41.28 32.48
C LYS A 147 10.79 41.74 33.65
N THR A 148 12.03 42.14 33.35
CA THR A 148 13.04 42.58 34.34
C THR A 148 12.86 44.05 34.72
N HIS A 149 12.83 44.94 33.73
CA HIS A 149 12.85 46.39 33.97
C HIS A 149 11.47 47.04 34.02
N LYS A 150 10.41 46.29 33.68
CA LYS A 150 9.02 46.78 33.60
C LYS A 150 8.85 48.02 32.70
N ARG A 151 9.76 48.20 31.74
CA ARG A 151 9.75 49.29 30.75
C ARG A 151 9.31 48.81 29.37
N HIS A 152 8.86 49.75 28.55
CA HIS A 152 8.39 49.47 27.19
C HIS A 152 9.48 48.86 26.30
N LEU A 153 9.12 47.78 25.61
CA LEU A 153 9.95 47.08 24.65
C LEU A 153 9.98 47.85 23.33
N SER A 154 11.11 48.45 23.01
CA SER A 154 11.29 49.34 21.85
C SER A 154 12.36 48.88 20.87
N TRP A 155 13.18 47.92 21.28
CA TRP A 155 14.30 47.38 20.50
C TRP A 155 14.12 45.88 20.27
N PHE A 156 14.66 45.37 19.17
CA PHE A 156 14.70 43.95 18.85
C PHE A 156 16.16 43.52 18.71
N CYS A 157 16.57 42.51 19.48
CA CYS A 157 17.90 41.92 19.41
C CYS A 157 17.90 40.76 18.42
N HIS A 158 18.67 40.85 17.32
CA HIS A 158 18.76 39.77 16.34
C HIS A 158 19.49 38.54 16.87
N SER A 159 20.43 38.72 17.81
CA SER A 159 21.22 37.62 18.38
C SER A 159 20.36 36.71 19.27
N ASP A 160 19.48 37.30 20.07
CA ASP A 160 18.65 36.54 21.03
C ASP A 160 17.20 36.38 20.58
N LEU A 161 16.81 36.99 19.45
CA LEU A 161 15.46 36.99 18.88
C LEU A 161 14.38 37.48 19.87
N LEU A 162 14.71 38.50 20.66
CA LEU A 162 13.85 39.04 21.71
C LEU A 162 13.63 40.54 21.54
N CYS A 163 12.42 40.98 21.84
CA CYS A 163 12.13 42.40 22.05
C CYS A 163 12.66 42.81 23.43
N ILE A 164 13.47 43.87 23.48
CA ILE A 164 14.12 44.38 24.68
C ILE A 164 13.79 45.87 24.90
N CYS A 165 13.92 46.33 26.15
CA CYS A 165 13.82 47.75 26.49
C CYS A 165 15.21 48.42 26.45
N GLU A 166 15.24 49.75 26.53
CA GLU A 166 16.47 50.55 26.46
C GLU A 166 17.49 50.22 27.57
N GLU A 167 17.02 49.82 28.76
CA GLU A 167 17.90 49.39 29.86
C GLU A 167 18.51 48.02 29.59
N CYS A 168 17.76 47.07 29.03
CA CYS A 168 18.32 45.78 28.60
C CYS A 168 19.42 45.96 27.54
N LEU A 169 19.21 46.90 26.60
CA LEU A 169 20.23 47.24 25.61
C LEU A 169 21.53 47.71 26.26
N SER A 170 21.39 48.51 27.32
CA SER A 170 22.53 49.07 28.07
C SER A 170 23.16 48.06 29.04
N ASP A 171 22.40 47.17 29.65
CA ASP A 171 22.90 46.33 30.76
C ASP A 171 23.39 44.95 30.31
N GLY A 172 22.89 44.43 29.19
CA GLY A 172 23.15 43.05 28.76
C GLY A 172 23.34 42.81 27.26
N HIS A 173 22.91 43.74 26.40
CA HIS A 173 22.92 43.53 24.94
C HIS A 173 23.78 44.56 24.17
N GLN A 174 24.73 45.23 24.83
CA GLN A 174 25.57 46.26 24.19
C GLN A 174 26.38 45.74 22.98
N ASN A 175 26.74 44.45 23.00
CA ASN A 175 27.51 43.80 21.94
C ASN A 175 26.64 43.04 20.92
N HIS A 176 25.32 43.03 21.09
CA HIS A 176 24.41 42.32 20.19
C HIS A 176 23.86 43.28 19.14
N GLN A 177 23.51 42.74 17.97
CA GLN A 177 22.92 43.55 16.90
C GLN A 177 21.46 43.85 17.25
N ALA A 178 21.21 45.04 17.82
CA ALA A 178 19.88 45.50 18.19
C ALA A 178 19.43 46.67 17.31
N VAL A 179 18.18 46.61 16.84
CA VAL A 179 17.54 47.66 16.04
C VAL A 179 16.19 48.02 16.64
N ILE A 180 15.64 49.18 16.26
CA ILE A 180 14.31 49.60 16.73
C ILE A 180 13.25 48.61 16.21
N CYS A 181 12.28 48.23 17.05
CA CYS A 181 11.24 47.24 16.71
C CYS A 181 10.53 47.52 15.37
N GLY A 182 10.28 48.79 15.03
CA GLY A 182 9.63 49.15 13.76
C GLY A 182 10.48 48.85 12.51
N VAL A 183 11.82 48.89 12.63
CA VAL A 183 12.74 48.53 11.55
C VAL A 183 12.85 47.02 11.45
N ALA A 184 13.08 46.33 12.58
CA ALA A 184 13.09 44.86 12.63
C ALA A 184 11.78 44.27 12.10
N ARG A 185 10.63 44.87 12.42
CA ARG A 185 9.33 44.44 11.92
C ARG A 185 9.27 44.47 10.40
N LYS A 186 9.69 45.56 9.75
CA LYS A 186 9.70 45.66 8.29
C LYS A 186 10.61 44.62 7.64
N GLU A 187 11.79 44.39 8.23
CA GLU A 187 12.70 43.34 7.76
C GLU A 187 12.08 41.95 7.89
N LYS A 188 11.47 41.65 9.04
CA LYS A 188 10.80 40.36 9.29
C LYS A 188 9.53 40.18 8.48
N GLU A 189 8.78 41.25 8.18
CA GLU A 189 7.66 41.22 7.23
C GLU A 189 8.15 40.87 5.82
N CYS A 190 9.27 41.45 5.35
CA CYS A 190 9.87 41.05 4.09
C CYS A 190 10.36 39.58 4.10
N GLU A 191 10.99 39.13 5.18
CA GLU A 191 11.41 37.73 5.34
C GLU A 191 10.22 36.78 5.32
N LEU A 192 9.12 37.14 6.01
CA LEU A 192 7.88 36.37 6.01
C LEU A 192 7.28 36.24 4.62
N LEU A 193 7.29 37.30 3.80
CA LEU A 193 6.81 37.23 2.41
C LEU A 193 7.66 36.28 1.56
N LEU A 194 8.99 36.30 1.72
CA LEU A 194 9.87 35.36 1.01
C LEU A 194 9.62 33.90 1.43
N HIS A 195 9.46 33.65 2.73
CA HIS A 195 9.07 32.32 3.22
C HIS A 195 7.70 31.93 2.67
N GLN A 196 6.72 32.84 2.66
CA GLN A 196 5.39 32.58 2.12
C GLN A 196 5.47 32.14 0.65
N GLU A 197 6.21 32.86 -0.21
CA GLU A 197 6.44 32.47 -1.60
C GLU A 197 7.13 31.09 -1.73
N GLU A 198 8.10 30.79 -0.84
CA GLU A 198 8.76 29.48 -0.79
C GLU A 198 7.78 28.35 -0.43
N TYR A 199 6.91 28.57 0.55
CA TYR A 199 5.89 27.61 0.96
C TYR A 199 4.81 27.43 -0.12
N ASP A 200 4.36 28.51 -0.77
CA ASP A 200 3.43 28.46 -1.89
C ASP A 200 4.02 27.65 -3.06
N TRP A 201 5.30 27.85 -3.36
CA TRP A 201 6.00 27.05 -4.36
C TRP A 201 6.10 25.56 -3.95
N LYS A 202 6.44 25.27 -2.69
CA LYS A 202 6.49 23.89 -2.17
C LYS A 202 5.14 23.20 -2.23
N LEU A 203 4.07 23.89 -1.83
CA LEU A 203 2.69 23.39 -1.90
C LEU A 203 2.31 23.07 -3.35
N LYS A 204 2.50 24.02 -4.27
CA LYS A 204 2.21 23.83 -5.69
C LYS A 204 3.04 22.70 -6.31
N SER A 205 4.30 22.56 -5.92
CA SER A 205 5.16 21.45 -6.38
C SER A 205 4.68 20.10 -5.85
N ALA A 206 4.25 20.05 -4.58
CA ALA A 206 3.69 18.84 -3.97
C ALA A 206 2.36 18.44 -4.63
N GLU A 207 1.44 19.38 -4.84
CA GLU A 207 0.18 19.15 -5.58
C GLU A 207 0.45 18.59 -6.98
N ASN A 208 1.37 19.19 -7.74
CA ASN A 208 1.73 18.69 -9.07
C ASN A 208 2.33 17.27 -9.03
N ALA A 209 3.10 16.94 -7.99
CA ALA A 209 3.65 15.61 -7.80
C ALA A 209 2.54 14.59 -7.48
N ILE A 210 1.59 14.94 -6.61
CA ILE A 210 0.43 14.12 -6.27
C ILE A 210 -0.40 13.84 -7.53
N VAL A 211 -0.77 14.86 -8.30
CA VAL A 211 -1.56 14.70 -9.54
C VAL A 211 -0.83 13.80 -10.55
N LYS A 212 0.49 13.91 -10.67
CA LYS A 212 1.28 13.01 -11.53
C LYS A 212 1.26 11.57 -11.05
N LEU A 213 1.36 11.36 -9.73
CA LEU A 213 1.29 10.02 -9.12
C LEU A 213 -0.11 9.42 -9.29
N GLU A 214 -1.17 10.19 -9.09
CA GLU A 214 -2.55 9.75 -9.31
C GLU A 214 -2.77 9.34 -10.77
N LYS A 215 -2.34 10.16 -11.72
CA LYS A 215 -2.43 9.84 -13.15
C LYS A 215 -1.61 8.59 -13.52
N ASN A 216 -0.44 8.43 -12.93
CA ASN A 216 0.37 7.22 -13.13
C ASN A 216 -0.33 5.98 -12.55
N SER A 217 -0.89 6.09 -11.34
CA SER A 217 -1.65 5.02 -10.70
C SER A 217 -2.86 4.60 -11.53
N GLU A 218 -3.64 5.56 -12.04
CA GLU A 218 -4.76 5.30 -12.94
C GLU A 218 -4.29 4.59 -14.22
N SER A 219 -3.18 5.05 -14.82
CA SER A 219 -2.59 4.40 -15.98
C SER A 219 -2.18 2.96 -15.69
N ILE A 220 -1.60 2.67 -14.52
CA ILE A 220 -1.24 1.29 -14.12
C ILE A 220 -2.49 0.43 -14.01
N VAL A 221 -3.53 0.92 -13.35
CA VAL A 221 -4.81 0.19 -13.20
C VAL A 221 -5.42 -0.12 -14.56
N ASN A 222 -5.41 0.84 -15.48
CA ASN A 222 -5.91 0.64 -16.84
C ASN A 222 -5.08 -0.42 -17.59
N SER A 223 -3.74 -0.31 -17.58
CA SER A 223 -2.86 -1.30 -18.23
C SER A 223 -3.05 -2.72 -17.67
N VAL A 224 -3.18 -2.87 -16.35
CA VAL A 224 -3.46 -4.18 -15.73
C VAL A 224 -4.83 -4.71 -16.16
N SER A 225 -5.82 -3.84 -16.30
CA SER A 225 -7.17 -4.22 -16.72
C SER A 225 -7.19 -4.68 -18.18
N GLU A 226 -6.43 -4.03 -19.07
CA GLU A 226 -6.25 -4.49 -20.46
C GLU A 226 -5.65 -5.89 -20.53
N VAL A 227 -4.62 -6.17 -19.71
CA VAL A 227 -4.01 -7.52 -19.65
C VAL A 227 -4.99 -8.54 -19.09
N LYS A 228 -5.81 -8.19 -18.08
CA LYS A 228 -6.86 -9.10 -17.56
C LYS A 228 -7.88 -9.48 -18.63
N LEU A 229 -8.35 -8.51 -19.41
CA LEU A 229 -9.27 -8.76 -20.52
C LEU A 229 -8.64 -9.69 -21.57
N LEU A 230 -7.36 -9.48 -21.90
CA LEU A 230 -6.63 -10.38 -22.81
C LEU A 230 -6.55 -11.81 -22.25
N VAL A 231 -6.29 -11.97 -20.95
CA VAL A 231 -6.30 -13.29 -20.30
C VAL A 231 -7.67 -13.94 -20.44
N GLU A 232 -8.75 -13.24 -20.12
CA GLU A 232 -10.12 -13.76 -20.27
C GLU A 232 -10.42 -14.18 -21.71
N GLU A 233 -10.07 -13.35 -22.70
CA GLU A 233 -10.23 -13.66 -24.13
C GLU A 233 -9.51 -14.94 -24.54
N LYS A 234 -8.22 -15.07 -24.17
CA LYS A 234 -7.41 -16.24 -24.58
C LYS A 234 -7.83 -17.52 -23.86
N PHE A 235 -8.29 -17.44 -22.61
CA PHE A 235 -8.83 -18.60 -21.90
C PHE A 235 -10.20 -19.02 -22.44
N GLU A 236 -11.01 -18.10 -22.93
CA GLU A 236 -12.26 -18.43 -23.62
C GLU A 236 -11.99 -19.15 -24.95
N GLU A 237 -11.00 -18.71 -25.75
CA GLU A 237 -10.56 -19.43 -26.96
C GLU A 237 -10.14 -20.88 -26.64
N LEU A 238 -9.36 -21.08 -25.57
CA LEU A 238 -8.95 -22.41 -25.11
C LEU A 238 -10.15 -23.26 -24.71
N LEU A 239 -11.10 -22.70 -23.96
CA LEU A 239 -12.30 -23.41 -23.54
C LEU A 239 -13.14 -23.86 -24.74
N GLN A 240 -13.27 -23.01 -25.76
CA GLN A 240 -13.96 -23.34 -27.00
C GLN A 240 -13.26 -24.47 -27.75
N ALA A 241 -11.93 -24.43 -27.87
CA ALA A 241 -11.16 -25.49 -28.49
C ALA A 241 -11.30 -26.84 -27.76
N VAL A 242 -11.31 -26.82 -26.42
CA VAL A 242 -11.55 -28.02 -25.59
C VAL A 242 -12.95 -28.58 -25.83
N LYS A 243 -14.00 -27.73 -25.83
CA LYS A 243 -15.38 -28.15 -26.12
C LYS A 243 -15.53 -28.74 -27.52
N ALA A 244 -14.91 -28.13 -28.53
CA ALA A 244 -14.92 -28.65 -29.90
C ALA A 244 -14.23 -30.02 -29.98
N THR A 245 -13.08 -30.17 -29.32
CA THR A 245 -12.35 -31.44 -29.28
C THR A 245 -13.15 -32.53 -28.55
N GLN A 246 -13.83 -32.18 -27.46
CA GLN A 246 -14.73 -33.09 -26.76
C GLN A 246 -15.84 -33.61 -27.68
N ALA A 247 -16.47 -32.74 -28.48
CA ALA A 247 -17.48 -33.14 -29.45
C ALA A 247 -16.92 -34.12 -30.50
N ILE A 248 -15.70 -33.91 -30.99
CA ILE A 248 -15.02 -34.83 -31.92
C ILE A 248 -14.81 -36.21 -31.28
N VAL A 249 -14.35 -36.26 -30.02
CA VAL A 249 -14.12 -37.54 -29.33
C VAL A 249 -15.42 -38.30 -29.09
N LEU A 250 -16.50 -37.61 -28.71
CA LEU A 250 -17.81 -38.23 -28.49
C LEU A 250 -18.40 -38.77 -29.79
N THR A 251 -18.38 -38.00 -30.88
CA THR A 251 -18.86 -38.47 -32.19
C THR A 251 -18.09 -39.70 -32.68
N PHE A 252 -16.76 -39.75 -32.48
CA PHE A 252 -15.96 -40.94 -32.78
C PHE A 252 -16.44 -42.18 -32.00
N LEU A 253 -16.76 -42.03 -30.71
CA LEU A 253 -17.27 -43.14 -29.89
C LEU A 253 -18.64 -43.62 -30.38
N GLU A 254 -19.56 -42.69 -30.67
CA GLU A 254 -20.89 -42.99 -31.21
C GLU A 254 -20.80 -43.75 -32.55
N GLU A 255 -19.87 -43.37 -33.43
CA GLU A 255 -19.65 -44.08 -34.70
C GLU A 255 -19.15 -45.52 -34.48
N LYS A 256 -18.22 -45.74 -33.56
CA LYS A 256 -17.69 -47.07 -33.25
C LYS A 256 -18.74 -47.96 -32.58
N GLU A 257 -19.53 -47.40 -31.66
CA GLU A 257 -20.65 -48.08 -31.04
C GLU A 257 -21.66 -48.53 -32.11
N ARG A 258 -22.12 -47.59 -32.94
CA ARG A 258 -23.10 -47.85 -34.00
C ARG A 258 -22.61 -48.95 -34.95
N ALA A 259 -21.34 -48.91 -35.37
CA ALA A 259 -20.76 -49.93 -36.24
C ALA A 259 -20.75 -51.32 -35.59
N ALA A 260 -20.38 -51.42 -34.31
CA ALA A 260 -20.35 -52.68 -33.58
C ALA A 260 -21.76 -53.25 -33.38
N VAL A 261 -22.74 -52.41 -33.03
CA VAL A 261 -24.14 -52.80 -32.87
C VAL A 261 -24.73 -53.27 -34.20
N ASN A 262 -24.47 -52.55 -35.31
CA ASN A 262 -24.93 -52.96 -36.64
C ASN A 262 -24.34 -54.32 -37.05
N HIS A 263 -23.05 -54.56 -36.77
CA HIS A 263 -22.42 -55.85 -37.04
C HIS A 263 -23.04 -56.98 -36.20
N ALA A 264 -23.30 -56.73 -34.90
CA ALA A 264 -23.98 -57.68 -34.02
C ALA A 264 -25.39 -58.03 -34.52
N ASN A 265 -26.15 -57.02 -34.93
CA ASN A 265 -27.49 -57.20 -35.48
C ASN A 265 -27.47 -57.99 -36.79
N GLY A 266 -26.51 -57.72 -37.68
CA GLY A 266 -26.33 -58.49 -38.91
C GLY A 266 -26.05 -59.98 -38.66
N MET A 267 -25.14 -60.28 -37.72
CA MET A 267 -24.86 -61.66 -37.31
C MET A 267 -26.05 -62.34 -36.63
N LYS A 268 -26.80 -61.60 -35.81
CA LYS A 268 -28.04 -62.10 -35.19
C LYS A 268 -29.08 -62.49 -36.25
N ILE A 269 -29.34 -61.62 -37.22
CA ILE A 269 -30.30 -61.89 -38.31
C ILE A 269 -29.89 -63.14 -39.09
N TYR A 270 -28.60 -63.26 -39.43
CA TYR A 270 -28.06 -64.44 -40.12
C TYR A 270 -28.28 -65.73 -39.32
N LEU A 271 -27.92 -65.75 -38.03
CA LEU A 271 -28.09 -66.92 -37.17
C LEU A 271 -29.57 -67.27 -36.96
N GLN A 272 -30.45 -66.27 -36.82
CA GLN A 272 -31.90 -66.49 -36.74
C GLN A 272 -32.44 -67.13 -38.03
N SER A 273 -31.99 -66.69 -39.20
CA SER A 273 -32.37 -67.29 -40.48
C SER A 273 -31.91 -68.75 -40.56
N GLN A 274 -30.65 -69.03 -40.19
CA GLN A 274 -30.15 -70.41 -40.16
C GLN A 274 -30.95 -71.27 -39.18
N GLN A 275 -31.25 -70.76 -37.98
CA GLN A 275 -32.05 -71.49 -37.00
C GLN A 275 -33.40 -71.92 -37.59
N VAL A 276 -34.12 -71.02 -38.27
CA VAL A 276 -35.41 -71.34 -38.89
C VAL A 276 -35.25 -72.46 -39.93
N THR A 277 -34.25 -72.36 -40.81
CA THR A 277 -33.97 -73.39 -41.82
C THR A 277 -33.64 -74.74 -41.18
N MET A 278 -32.81 -74.76 -40.12
CA MET A 278 -32.49 -75.98 -39.37
C MET A 278 -33.73 -76.57 -38.69
N GLU A 279 -34.62 -75.74 -38.15
CA GLU A 279 -35.88 -76.18 -37.55
C GLU A 279 -36.83 -76.80 -38.58
N GLU A 280 -36.89 -76.24 -39.79
CA GLU A 280 -37.64 -76.84 -40.90
C GLU A 280 -37.07 -78.20 -41.31
N TRP A 281 -35.75 -78.31 -41.44
CA TRP A 281 -35.09 -79.58 -41.73
C TRP A 281 -35.29 -80.62 -40.63
N ARG A 282 -35.21 -80.21 -39.35
CA ARG A 282 -35.52 -81.08 -38.21
C ARG A 282 -36.93 -81.65 -38.29
N LYS A 283 -37.95 -80.81 -38.54
CA LYS A 283 -39.34 -81.27 -38.70
C LYS A 283 -39.50 -82.24 -39.87
N ARG A 284 -38.80 -82.01 -40.99
CA ARG A 284 -38.80 -82.94 -42.13
C ARG A 284 -38.17 -84.29 -41.76
N LEU A 285 -37.08 -84.31 -41.00
CA LEU A 285 -36.45 -85.54 -40.49
C LEU A 285 -37.38 -86.33 -39.57
N GLU A 286 -38.04 -85.66 -38.63
CA GLU A 286 -39.04 -86.28 -37.75
C GLU A 286 -40.18 -86.92 -38.56
N LYS A 287 -40.70 -86.22 -39.57
CA LYS A 287 -41.74 -86.75 -40.47
C LYS A 287 -41.24 -87.97 -41.25
N MET A 288 -40.06 -87.89 -41.85
CA MET A 288 -39.46 -89.01 -42.59
C MET A 288 -39.32 -90.27 -41.73
N ALA A 289 -38.92 -90.12 -40.46
CA ALA A 289 -38.75 -91.23 -39.53
C ALA A 289 -40.07 -91.99 -39.22
N THR A 290 -41.24 -91.38 -39.46
CA THR A 290 -42.55 -92.01 -39.24
C THR A 290 -43.10 -92.75 -40.46
N HIS A 291 -42.41 -92.72 -41.60
CA HIS A 291 -42.90 -93.36 -42.82
C HIS A 291 -42.88 -94.89 -42.72
N THR A 292 -44.01 -95.52 -43.06
CA THR A 292 -44.17 -96.98 -43.12
C THR A 292 -43.82 -97.59 -44.48
N ASN A 293 -43.58 -96.77 -45.51
CA ASN A 293 -43.25 -97.20 -46.87
C ASN A 293 -41.76 -96.98 -47.16
N ASP A 294 -41.03 -98.08 -47.35
CA ASP A 294 -39.58 -98.12 -47.54
C ASP A 294 -39.11 -97.27 -48.74
N ILE A 295 -39.89 -97.24 -49.83
CA ILE A 295 -39.52 -96.53 -51.07
C ILE A 295 -39.60 -95.02 -50.87
N ILE A 296 -40.63 -94.54 -50.17
CA ILE A 296 -40.82 -93.10 -49.89
C ILE A 296 -39.74 -92.61 -48.92
N PHE A 297 -39.45 -93.39 -47.87
CA PHE A 297 -38.37 -93.10 -46.93
C PHE A 297 -37.01 -92.97 -47.63
N LEU A 298 -36.64 -93.95 -48.44
CA LEU A 298 -35.33 -93.95 -49.13
C LEU A 298 -35.20 -92.81 -50.14
N LYS A 299 -36.29 -92.45 -50.83
CA LYS A 299 -36.29 -91.33 -51.78
C LYS A 299 -36.07 -89.98 -51.07
N GLU A 300 -36.84 -89.68 -50.02
CA GLU A 300 -36.69 -88.43 -49.27
C GLU A 300 -35.37 -88.37 -48.49
N TYR A 301 -34.89 -89.49 -47.96
CA TYR A 301 -33.58 -89.57 -47.31
C TYR A 301 -32.42 -89.30 -48.29
N CYS A 302 -32.51 -89.80 -49.54
CA CYS A 302 -31.51 -89.51 -50.56
C CYS A 302 -31.50 -88.03 -50.97
N GLU A 303 -32.63 -87.33 -50.92
CA GLU A 303 -32.70 -85.87 -51.11
C GLU A 303 -32.10 -85.13 -49.92
N PHE A 304 -32.40 -85.54 -48.69
CA PHE A 304 -31.78 -84.98 -47.48
C PHE A 304 -30.25 -85.12 -47.48
N LYS A 305 -29.72 -86.31 -47.83
CA LYS A 305 -28.28 -86.57 -47.86
C LYS A 305 -27.53 -85.67 -48.85
N LYS A 306 -28.19 -85.19 -49.91
CA LYS A 306 -27.60 -84.21 -50.85
C LYS A 306 -27.47 -82.82 -50.25
N HIS A 307 -28.25 -82.48 -49.22
CA HIS A 307 -28.23 -81.20 -48.54
C HIS A 307 -27.32 -81.16 -47.31
N LEU A 308 -26.72 -82.29 -46.91
CA LEU A 308 -25.77 -82.39 -45.79
C LEU A 308 -24.39 -81.83 -46.18
N GLY A 309 -24.34 -80.54 -46.54
CA GLY A 309 -23.09 -79.79 -46.65
C GLY A 309 -22.57 -79.39 -45.27
N ASP A 310 -21.27 -79.07 -45.19
CA ASP A 310 -20.53 -78.77 -43.97
C ASP A 310 -21.04 -77.47 -43.28
N GLU A 311 -22.17 -77.56 -42.57
CA GLU A 311 -22.81 -76.44 -41.87
C GLU A 311 -22.13 -76.18 -40.52
N THR A 312 -21.00 -75.46 -40.57
CA THR A 312 -20.36 -74.95 -39.35
C THR A 312 -21.05 -73.66 -38.91
N LEU A 313 -21.60 -73.66 -37.69
CA LEU A 313 -22.12 -72.45 -37.06
C LEU A 313 -20.93 -71.55 -36.67
N PRO A 314 -20.90 -70.28 -37.12
CA PRO A 314 -19.80 -69.38 -36.79
C PRO A 314 -19.82 -69.06 -35.29
N SER A 315 -18.64 -69.12 -34.65
CA SER A 315 -18.44 -68.60 -33.29
C SER A 315 -18.49 -67.07 -33.32
N VAL A 316 -19.30 -66.46 -32.45
CA VAL A 316 -19.53 -65.00 -32.45
C VAL A 316 -18.76 -64.34 -31.31
N TYR A 317 -17.80 -63.49 -31.66
CA TYR A 317 -17.12 -62.59 -30.73
C TYR A 317 -17.04 -61.18 -31.31
N ILE A 318 -17.51 -60.17 -30.56
CA ILE A 318 -17.43 -58.76 -30.94
C ILE A 318 -16.60 -58.01 -29.89
N GLY A 319 -15.30 -57.93 -30.14
CA GLY A 319 -14.31 -57.31 -29.24
C GLY A 319 -14.31 -55.78 -29.27
N LEU A 320 -15.47 -55.11 -29.12
CA LEU A 320 -15.49 -53.65 -28.92
C LEU A 320 -14.97 -53.30 -27.52
N LYS A 321 -15.34 -54.09 -26.52
CA LYS A 321 -14.97 -53.89 -25.11
C LYS A 321 -13.45 -53.82 -24.90
N ASP A 322 -12.69 -54.65 -25.62
CA ASP A 322 -11.23 -54.68 -25.55
C ASP A 322 -10.60 -53.40 -26.12
N LYS A 323 -11.20 -52.84 -27.18
CA LYS A 323 -10.73 -51.58 -27.81
C LYS A 323 -11.09 -50.33 -27.01
N LEU A 324 -12.19 -50.36 -26.25
CA LEU A 324 -12.56 -49.26 -25.35
C LEU A 324 -11.50 -49.00 -24.27
N SER A 325 -10.78 -50.04 -23.83
CA SER A 325 -9.67 -49.88 -22.88
C SER A 325 -8.53 -49.02 -23.47
N GLY A 326 -8.20 -49.25 -24.74
CA GLY A 326 -7.21 -48.45 -25.48
C GLY A 326 -7.66 -47.01 -25.67
N ILE A 327 -8.93 -46.79 -26.04
CA ILE A 327 -9.48 -45.43 -26.20
C ILE A 327 -9.48 -44.68 -24.87
N ARG A 328 -9.89 -45.34 -23.77
CA ARG A 328 -9.83 -44.74 -22.43
C ARG A 328 -8.41 -44.33 -22.07
N LYS A 329 -7.43 -45.19 -22.33
CA LYS A 329 -6.01 -44.90 -22.06
C LYS A 329 -5.54 -43.68 -22.85
N VAL A 330 -5.82 -43.63 -24.16
CA VAL A 330 -5.45 -42.49 -25.01
C VAL A 330 -6.07 -41.19 -24.51
N ILE A 331 -7.36 -41.19 -24.14
CA ILE A 331 -8.05 -40.00 -23.61
C ILE A 331 -7.39 -39.54 -22.30
N SER A 332 -7.15 -40.46 -21.35
CA SER A 332 -6.55 -40.13 -20.06
C SER A 332 -5.13 -39.57 -20.21
N GLU A 333 -4.26 -40.25 -20.97
CA GLU A 333 -2.87 -39.83 -21.17
C GLU A 333 -2.78 -38.48 -21.90
N SER A 334 -3.60 -38.28 -22.95
CA SER A 334 -3.61 -37.03 -23.70
C SER A 334 -4.12 -35.85 -22.85
N THR A 335 -5.12 -36.09 -22.00
CA THR A 335 -5.66 -35.05 -21.11
C THR A 335 -4.65 -34.65 -20.05
N GLU A 336 -3.96 -35.62 -19.44
CA GLU A 336 -2.93 -35.36 -18.43
C GLU A 336 -1.77 -34.54 -19.01
N GLN A 337 -1.31 -34.90 -20.22
CA GLN A 337 -0.27 -34.15 -20.93
C GLN A 337 -0.69 -32.70 -21.22
N LEU A 338 -1.92 -32.47 -21.68
CA LEU A 338 -2.43 -31.12 -21.95
C LEU A 338 -2.55 -30.27 -20.68
N LEU A 339 -3.01 -30.85 -19.57
CA LEU A 339 -3.08 -30.16 -18.28
C LEU A 339 -1.69 -29.78 -17.77
N GLN A 340 -0.71 -30.67 -17.92
CA GLN A 340 0.67 -30.40 -17.54
C GLN A 340 1.28 -29.28 -18.38
N LEU A 341 1.06 -29.30 -19.70
CA LEU A 341 1.51 -28.24 -20.61
C LEU A 341 0.86 -26.88 -20.31
N LEU A 342 -0.44 -26.87 -19.99
CA LEU A 342 -1.14 -25.66 -19.55
C LEU A 342 -0.53 -25.10 -18.27
N HIS A 343 -0.30 -25.95 -17.27
CA HIS A 343 0.26 -25.51 -15.99
C HIS A 343 1.69 -24.96 -16.15
N SER A 344 2.59 -25.67 -16.85
CA SER A 344 3.98 -25.21 -17.03
C SER A 344 4.07 -23.97 -17.93
N SER A 345 3.29 -23.90 -19.00
CA SER A 345 3.37 -22.80 -19.97
C SER A 345 2.95 -21.45 -19.41
N TYR A 346 1.97 -21.39 -18.50
CA TYR A 346 1.54 -20.14 -17.89
C TYR A 346 2.23 -19.88 -16.55
N LYS A 347 2.25 -20.85 -15.64
CA LYS A 347 2.76 -20.62 -14.28
C LYS A 347 4.26 -20.37 -14.25
N GLU A 348 5.05 -21.24 -14.86
CA GLU A 348 6.52 -21.12 -14.80
C GLU A 348 7.02 -19.92 -15.61
N LYS A 349 6.38 -19.62 -16.75
CA LYS A 349 6.75 -18.45 -17.56
C LYS A 349 6.37 -17.12 -16.89
N LEU A 350 5.21 -17.04 -16.23
CA LEU A 350 4.82 -15.85 -15.48
C LEU A 350 5.67 -15.68 -14.22
N GLN A 351 6.03 -16.77 -13.54
CA GLN A 351 6.98 -16.73 -12.42
C GLN A 351 8.37 -16.26 -12.88
N GLY A 352 8.88 -16.80 -13.98
CA GLY A 352 10.15 -16.33 -14.56
C GLY A 352 10.14 -14.87 -14.99
N PHE A 353 9.00 -14.33 -15.44
CA PHE A 353 8.85 -12.90 -15.72
C PHE A 353 8.79 -12.06 -14.45
N ALA A 354 8.20 -12.57 -13.37
CA ALA A 354 8.13 -11.88 -12.09
C ALA A 354 9.46 -11.85 -11.32
N ASP A 355 10.32 -12.83 -11.53
CA ASP A 355 11.64 -12.95 -10.89
C ASP A 355 12.74 -12.11 -11.60
N ASP A 356 12.44 -11.47 -12.73
CA ASP A 356 13.36 -10.56 -13.42
C ASP A 356 13.47 -9.24 -12.66
N GLU A 357 14.64 -8.99 -12.03
CA GLU A 357 14.90 -7.78 -11.22
C GLU A 357 14.71 -6.47 -11.99
N ASP A 358 14.74 -6.48 -13.33
CA ASP A 358 14.54 -5.29 -14.17
C ASP A 358 13.05 -4.96 -14.44
N ALA A 359 12.14 -5.90 -14.17
CA ALA A 359 10.69 -5.75 -14.32
C ALA A 359 9.99 -5.21 -13.06
N GLY A 360 10.71 -5.03 -11.95
CA GLY A 360 10.18 -4.43 -10.73
C GLY A 360 9.69 -2.99 -10.96
N ILE A 361 8.56 -2.61 -10.37
CA ILE A 361 8.05 -1.24 -10.43
C ILE A 361 9.07 -0.30 -9.76
N LYS A 362 9.88 0.38 -10.57
CA LYS A 362 10.91 1.32 -10.10
C LYS A 362 10.25 2.64 -9.67
N THR A 363 9.93 2.75 -8.38
CA THR A 363 9.48 4.01 -7.76
C THR A 363 10.65 4.99 -7.70
N THR A 364 10.79 5.82 -8.72
CA THR A 364 11.90 6.79 -8.81
C THR A 364 11.47 8.14 -8.23
N VAL A 365 11.30 8.22 -6.91
CA VAL A 365 11.09 9.53 -6.25
C VAL A 365 12.47 10.12 -5.96
N ALA A 366 12.97 10.95 -6.87
CA ALA A 366 14.23 11.66 -6.67
C ALA A 366 14.04 12.80 -5.66
N ALA A 367 14.86 12.84 -4.60
CA ALA A 367 14.78 13.89 -3.59
C ALA A 367 15.03 15.26 -4.20
N ILE A 368 14.09 16.17 -4.04
CA ILE A 368 14.33 17.62 -4.13
C ILE A 368 14.87 18.05 -2.76
N VAL A 369 16.04 17.54 -2.37
CA VAL A 369 16.78 18.00 -1.18
C VAL A 369 18.05 18.70 -1.66
N PRO A 370 18.34 19.93 -1.18
CA PRO A 370 19.55 20.66 -1.54
C PRO A 370 20.81 19.81 -1.34
N SER A 371 21.68 19.80 -2.36
CA SER A 371 22.89 18.96 -2.46
C SER A 371 23.85 19.03 -1.27
N LYS A 372 23.73 20.06 -0.41
CA LYS A 372 24.57 20.26 0.78
C LYS A 372 24.35 19.26 1.92
N TYR A 373 23.26 18.48 1.91
CA TYR A 373 22.94 17.52 2.98
C TYR A 373 23.11 16.04 2.58
N ARG A 374 23.44 15.76 1.32
CA ARG A 374 23.19 14.43 0.75
C ARG A 374 24.24 13.37 1.12
N LEU A 375 25.53 13.70 1.24
CA LEU A 375 26.59 12.67 1.32
C LEU A 375 27.89 13.07 2.04
N SER A 376 28.08 14.31 2.49
CA SER A 376 29.38 14.78 3.02
C SER A 376 29.53 14.76 4.53
N ALA A 377 28.45 14.53 5.29
CA ALA A 377 28.52 14.51 6.74
C ALA A 377 29.15 13.18 7.23
N PRO A 378 30.18 13.22 8.09
CA PRO A 378 30.80 12.01 8.63
C PRO A 378 29.79 11.15 9.40
N GLU A 379 30.05 9.85 9.46
CA GLU A 379 29.22 8.93 10.25
C GLU A 379 29.29 9.29 11.75
N PRO A 380 28.14 9.35 12.45
CA PRO A 380 28.14 9.61 13.88
C PRO A 380 28.87 8.51 14.64
N GLN A 381 29.78 8.87 15.55
CA GLN A 381 30.51 7.91 16.38
C GLN A 381 30.17 8.03 17.86
N SER A 382 29.77 9.21 18.31
CA SER A 382 29.37 9.48 19.70
C SER A 382 27.88 9.77 19.80
N ARG A 383 27.28 9.59 20.99
CA ARG A 383 25.89 10.00 21.26
C ARG A 383 25.65 11.47 20.87
N ASN A 384 26.60 12.37 21.15
CA ASN A 384 26.52 13.78 20.77
C ASN A 384 26.47 14.00 19.26
N ASP A 385 27.09 13.14 18.46
CA ASP A 385 26.98 13.20 17.01
C ASP A 385 25.60 12.77 16.53
N PHE A 386 25.00 11.73 17.14
CA PHE A 386 23.63 11.31 16.84
C PHE A 386 22.61 12.38 17.21
N LEU A 387 22.78 13.07 18.34
CA LEU A 387 21.89 14.15 18.79
C LEU A 387 21.81 15.32 17.79
N LYS A 388 22.80 15.52 16.91
CA LYS A 388 22.73 16.52 15.83
C LYS A 388 21.61 16.23 14.82
N TYR A 389 21.16 14.98 14.76
CA TYR A 389 20.07 14.51 13.90
C TYR A 389 18.76 14.28 14.68
N ALA A 390 18.68 14.74 15.93
CA ALA A 390 17.51 14.53 16.78
C ALA A 390 16.23 15.09 16.14
N CYS A 391 15.20 14.26 16.03
CA CYS A 391 13.88 14.66 15.55
C CYS A 391 12.85 14.71 16.69
N LEU A 392 11.89 15.63 16.56
CA LEU A 392 10.77 15.75 17.48
C LEU A 392 9.65 14.81 17.00
N LEU A 393 9.33 13.80 17.82
CA LEU A 393 8.34 12.79 17.51
C LEU A 393 7.21 12.78 18.54
N THR A 394 6.01 12.53 18.06
CA THR A 394 4.82 12.27 18.87
C THR A 394 4.08 11.06 18.32
N PHE A 395 3.41 10.30 19.17
CA PHE A 395 2.51 9.23 18.72
C PHE A 395 1.27 9.80 18.01
N ASP A 396 0.85 9.15 16.94
CA ASP A 396 -0.34 9.55 16.18
C ASP A 396 -1.62 8.94 16.82
N PRO A 397 -2.52 9.77 17.40
CA PRO A 397 -3.77 9.30 17.98
C PRO A 397 -4.72 8.66 16.96
N VAL A 398 -4.56 8.96 15.67
CA VAL A 398 -5.39 8.42 14.59
C VAL A 398 -5.04 6.96 14.31
N THR A 399 -3.76 6.60 14.35
CA THR A 399 -3.31 5.22 14.09
C THR A 399 -3.42 4.31 15.30
N ALA A 400 -3.40 4.87 16.51
CA ALA A 400 -3.34 4.12 17.76
C ALA A 400 -4.48 3.10 17.93
N HIS A 401 -4.11 1.85 18.20
CA HIS A 401 -5.07 0.81 18.55
C HIS A 401 -5.90 1.17 19.81
N ARG A 402 -7.17 0.75 19.87
CA ARG A 402 -8.12 1.11 20.95
C ARG A 402 -7.66 0.76 22.37
N TYR A 403 -6.90 -0.32 22.54
CA TYR A 403 -6.29 -0.72 23.82
C TYR A 403 -5.02 0.06 24.23
N LEU A 404 -4.50 0.93 23.37
CA LEU A 404 -3.36 1.79 23.72
C LEU A 404 -3.89 3.13 24.21
N ARG A 405 -3.32 3.63 25.30
CA ARG A 405 -3.62 4.97 25.82
C ARG A 405 -2.45 5.89 25.52
N LEU A 406 -2.71 6.97 24.80
CA LEU A 406 -1.77 8.10 24.65
C LEU A 406 -1.83 9.00 25.90
N LEU A 407 -0.67 9.43 26.35
CA LEU A 407 -0.39 10.20 27.57
C LEU A 407 0.71 11.24 27.27
N ASP A 408 0.88 12.21 28.18
CA ASP A 408 1.98 13.19 28.13
C ASP A 408 2.08 13.90 26.77
N ASP A 409 0.97 14.52 26.34
CA ASP A 409 0.84 15.19 25.05
C ASP A 409 1.30 14.32 23.87
N ASN A 410 0.86 13.06 23.86
CA ASN A 410 1.21 12.05 22.86
C ASN A 410 2.72 11.68 22.82
N HIS A 411 3.47 11.88 23.91
CA HIS A 411 4.86 11.41 24.02
C HIS A 411 4.98 10.09 24.78
N LYS A 412 3.90 9.61 25.40
CA LYS A 412 3.88 8.34 26.12
C LYS A 412 2.70 7.49 25.68
N ILE A 413 2.92 6.19 25.50
CA ILE A 413 1.88 5.21 25.23
C ILE A 413 1.92 4.09 26.27
N SER A 414 0.75 3.62 26.68
CA SER A 414 0.62 2.47 27.58
C SER A 414 -0.44 1.50 27.08
N ASN A 415 -0.17 0.20 27.20
CA ASN A 415 -1.16 -0.83 26.89
C ASN A 415 -2.06 -1.09 28.10
N THR A 416 -3.33 -0.71 27.99
CA THR A 416 -4.34 -0.83 29.05
C THR A 416 -5.31 -1.98 28.83
N THR A 417 -4.96 -2.98 28.01
CA THR A 417 -5.82 -4.15 27.74
C THR A 417 -6.39 -4.74 29.05
N PRO A 418 -7.71 -5.04 29.12
CA PRO A 418 -8.70 -5.02 28.05
C PRO A 418 -9.54 -3.72 27.98
N TRP A 419 -9.08 -2.60 28.56
CA TRP A 419 -9.81 -1.34 28.52
C TRP A 419 -9.57 -0.59 27.21
N GLU A 420 -10.65 -0.38 26.45
CA GLU A 420 -10.64 0.42 25.23
C GLU A 420 -10.79 1.91 25.53
N HIS A 421 -10.10 2.73 24.74
CA HIS A 421 -10.25 4.18 24.77
C HIS A 421 -11.20 4.66 23.67
N PRO A 422 -11.98 5.72 23.92
CA PRO A 422 -13.02 6.20 23.03
C PRO A 422 -12.45 7.01 21.86
N TYR A 423 -11.50 6.43 21.12
CA TYR A 423 -10.98 7.05 19.90
C TYR A 423 -12.03 6.98 18.77
N PRO A 424 -12.16 8.04 17.95
CA PRO A 424 -13.00 8.01 16.76
C PRO A 424 -12.59 6.91 15.79
N ASP A 425 -13.57 6.32 15.10
CA ASP A 425 -13.30 5.39 14.01
C ASP A 425 -12.54 6.09 12.88
N HIS A 426 -11.50 5.42 12.38
CA HIS A 426 -10.67 5.93 11.28
C HIS A 426 -10.07 4.76 10.47
N PRO A 427 -9.94 4.89 9.13
CA PRO A 427 -9.31 3.87 8.30
C PRO A 427 -7.88 3.55 8.74
N GLU A 428 -7.08 4.58 9.05
CA GLU A 428 -5.68 4.43 9.50
C GLU A 428 -5.50 3.78 10.90
N ARG A 429 -6.58 3.56 11.67
CA ARG A 429 -6.49 2.99 13.01
C ARG A 429 -6.20 1.49 12.95
N PHE A 430 -5.16 1.04 13.66
CA PHE A 430 -4.93 -0.39 13.83
C PHE A 430 -6.08 -1.06 14.58
N ALA A 431 -6.65 -2.10 13.99
CA ALA A 431 -7.82 -2.80 14.54
C ALA A 431 -7.48 -4.10 15.26
N HIS A 432 -6.43 -4.81 14.83
CA HIS A 432 -6.06 -6.11 15.38
C HIS A 432 -4.82 -6.04 16.28
N TRP A 433 -3.72 -5.53 15.72
CA TRP A 433 -2.45 -5.42 16.42
C TRP A 433 -2.42 -4.15 17.28
N ARG A 434 -1.91 -4.26 18.51
CA ARG A 434 -1.80 -3.15 19.48
C ARG A 434 -0.66 -2.21 19.12
N GLN A 435 -0.77 -1.61 17.95
CA GLN A 435 0.24 -0.79 17.30
C GLN A 435 -0.16 0.69 17.27
N VAL A 436 0.85 1.54 17.11
CA VAL A 436 0.71 2.97 16.87
C VAL A 436 1.92 3.44 16.07
N LEU A 437 1.70 4.40 15.16
CA LEU A 437 2.77 5.08 14.42
C LEU A 437 3.07 6.44 15.06
N SER A 438 4.22 7.03 14.74
CA SER A 438 4.43 8.45 14.96
C SER A 438 3.58 9.30 14.02
N ASN A 439 3.34 10.54 14.42
CA ASN A 439 2.66 11.54 13.61
C ASN A 439 3.57 12.06 12.48
N GLN A 440 4.86 12.17 12.74
CA GLN A 440 5.87 12.63 11.79
C GLN A 440 6.39 11.46 10.96
N SER A 441 6.59 11.69 9.66
CA SER A 441 7.35 10.81 8.78
C SER A 441 8.81 11.26 8.68
N LEU A 442 9.69 10.28 8.47
CA LEU A 442 11.13 10.48 8.28
C LEU A 442 11.48 10.06 6.86
N TYR A 443 11.96 11.00 6.05
CA TYR A 443 12.18 10.79 4.62
C TYR A 443 13.41 11.55 4.12
N MET A 444 14.22 10.92 3.26
CA MET A 444 15.32 11.54 2.49
C MET A 444 16.39 12.29 3.30
N GLY A 445 16.54 11.95 4.59
CA GLY A 445 17.49 12.58 5.49
C GLY A 445 18.01 11.61 6.55
N ARG A 446 18.81 12.16 7.48
CA ARG A 446 19.32 11.47 8.65
C ARG A 446 18.53 11.90 9.88
N TYR A 447 18.07 10.94 10.66
CA TYR A 447 17.19 11.19 11.80
C TYR A 447 17.58 10.32 12.98
N TYR A 448 17.46 10.87 14.18
CA TYR A 448 17.73 10.19 15.43
C TYR A 448 16.63 10.46 16.45
N PHE A 449 16.23 9.45 17.21
CA PHE A 449 15.36 9.62 18.37
C PHE A 449 15.65 8.56 19.42
N GLU A 450 15.31 8.85 20.67
CA GLU A 450 15.44 7.92 21.79
C GLU A 450 14.05 7.62 22.37
N VAL A 451 13.85 6.38 22.80
CA VAL A 451 12.66 5.95 23.52
C VAL A 451 13.03 5.17 24.78
N GLU A 452 12.25 5.37 25.84
CA GLU A 452 12.31 4.57 27.05
C GLU A 452 11.22 3.50 27.03
N ILE A 453 11.59 2.27 27.36
CA ILE A 453 10.71 1.10 27.37
C ILE A 453 10.52 0.59 28.80
N PHE A 454 9.27 0.23 29.11
CA PHE A 454 8.90 -0.33 30.40
C PHE A 454 8.05 -1.59 30.19
N GLY A 455 8.53 -2.73 30.70
CA GLY A 455 7.87 -4.04 30.55
C GLY A 455 8.45 -4.88 29.42
N ALA A 456 7.80 -6.00 29.12
CA ALA A 456 8.30 -7.05 28.24
C ALA A 456 7.36 -7.31 27.06
N GLY A 457 7.87 -7.62 25.88
CA GLY A 457 7.07 -7.78 24.65
C GLY A 457 6.75 -6.44 24.00
N ILE A 458 7.78 -5.60 23.88
CA ILE A 458 7.74 -4.30 23.22
C ILE A 458 8.48 -4.41 21.90
N TYR A 459 7.92 -3.87 20.83
CA TYR A 459 8.58 -3.75 19.55
C TYR A 459 8.72 -2.29 19.17
N ILE A 460 9.90 -1.92 18.68
CA ILE A 460 10.25 -0.58 18.21
C ILE A 460 10.84 -0.73 16.83
N GLY A 461 10.32 0.00 15.85
CA GLY A 461 10.78 -0.11 14.49
C GLY A 461 10.38 1.04 13.60
N MET A 462 10.50 0.81 12.31
CA MET A 462 10.07 1.70 11.25
C MET A 462 9.25 0.92 10.23
N THR A 463 8.25 1.58 9.66
CA THR A 463 7.38 1.02 8.61
C THR A 463 6.91 2.09 7.65
N ASN A 464 6.47 1.69 6.46
CA ASN A 464 5.79 2.58 5.52
C ASN A 464 4.36 2.88 5.99
N LYS A 465 3.79 4.00 5.53
CA LYS A 465 2.39 4.34 5.84
C LYS A 465 1.39 3.33 5.27
N SER A 466 1.76 2.63 4.21
CA SER A 466 0.99 1.63 3.48
C SER A 466 0.76 0.31 4.24
N ILE A 467 1.31 0.15 5.45
CA ILE A 467 1.02 -1.02 6.30
C ILE A 467 -0.49 -1.21 6.50
N ASP A 468 -0.96 -2.45 6.33
CA ASP A 468 -2.37 -2.76 6.54
C ASP A 468 -2.77 -2.54 8.01
N ARG A 469 -3.98 -2.02 8.21
CA ARG A 469 -4.49 -1.58 9.50
C ARG A 469 -5.49 -2.58 10.10
N LYS A 470 -6.12 -3.40 9.26
CA LYS A 470 -7.31 -4.16 9.63
C LYS A 470 -7.08 -5.67 9.71
N GLY A 471 -6.10 -6.21 8.99
CA GLY A 471 -5.78 -7.63 8.99
C GLY A 471 -5.20 -8.16 10.30
N SER A 472 -5.41 -9.46 10.54
CA SER A 472 -4.69 -10.24 11.57
C SER A 472 -3.45 -10.94 11.01
N GLU A 473 -3.18 -10.76 9.72
CA GLU A 473 -2.06 -11.38 9.00
C GLU A 473 -0.75 -10.62 9.23
N SER A 474 0.36 -11.23 8.81
CA SER A 474 1.72 -10.68 8.95
C SER A 474 1.87 -9.30 8.29
N ASN A 475 1.16 -9.04 7.19
CA ASN A 475 1.18 -7.74 6.48
C ASN A 475 0.65 -6.56 7.31
N SER A 476 -0.20 -6.81 8.32
CA SER A 476 -0.69 -5.78 9.23
C SER A 476 0.22 -5.55 10.45
N CYS A 477 1.29 -6.33 10.60
CA CYS A 477 2.20 -6.27 11.74
C CYS A 477 3.58 -5.77 11.32
N ILE A 478 4.20 -4.90 12.13
CA ILE A 478 5.54 -4.35 11.85
C ILE A 478 6.67 -5.41 11.86
N SER A 479 6.40 -6.62 12.34
CA SER A 479 7.37 -7.72 12.30
C SER A 479 7.26 -8.59 11.04
N GLY A 480 6.14 -8.51 10.30
CA GLY A 480 5.73 -9.56 9.36
C GLY A 480 5.86 -9.24 7.88
N ASN A 481 6.22 -8.00 7.50
CA ASN A 481 6.27 -7.57 6.10
C ASN A 481 7.69 -7.18 5.66
N ASN A 482 7.85 -6.93 4.36
CA ASN A 482 9.13 -6.60 3.71
C ASN A 482 9.46 -5.09 3.66
N PHE A 483 8.60 -4.24 4.21
CA PHE A 483 8.78 -2.79 4.29
C PHE A 483 8.76 -2.29 5.75
N SER A 484 8.96 -3.20 6.70
CA SER A 484 9.07 -2.91 8.14
C SER A 484 10.29 -3.60 8.72
N TRP A 485 10.93 -2.89 9.65
CA TRP A 485 12.11 -3.36 10.36
C TRP A 485 11.96 -2.97 11.82
N CYS A 486 12.03 -3.95 12.72
CA CYS A 486 11.88 -3.66 14.14
C CYS A 486 12.77 -4.53 15.01
N ILE A 487 13.03 -4.06 16.22
CA ILE A 487 13.57 -4.87 17.31
C ILE A 487 12.49 -5.12 18.35
N LYS A 488 12.56 -6.29 18.98
CA LYS A 488 11.67 -6.74 20.03
C LYS A 488 12.46 -6.92 21.32
N TRP A 489 11.97 -6.31 22.40
CA TRP A 489 12.39 -6.63 23.75
C TRP A 489 11.41 -7.64 24.35
N ASN A 490 11.86 -8.85 24.67
CA ASN A 490 10.98 -9.89 25.23
C ASN A 490 10.98 -9.95 26.78
N GLY A 491 11.77 -9.09 27.44
CA GLY A 491 11.99 -9.08 28.89
C GLY A 491 13.28 -9.79 29.33
N LYS A 492 14.03 -10.39 28.40
CA LYS A 492 15.28 -11.09 28.66
C LYS A 492 16.34 -10.73 27.62
N ASP A 493 15.99 -10.84 26.35
CA ASP A 493 16.89 -10.64 25.22
C ASP A 493 16.19 -9.78 24.14
N PHE A 494 16.99 -9.13 23.30
CA PHE A 494 16.50 -8.46 22.09
C PHE A 494 16.45 -9.43 20.91
N SER A 495 15.52 -9.23 19.99
CA SER A 495 15.54 -9.87 18.67
C SER A 495 15.18 -8.87 17.57
N ALA A 496 15.83 -8.98 16.42
CA ALA A 496 15.50 -8.23 15.21
C ALA A 496 14.45 -8.99 14.40
N TRP A 497 13.52 -8.27 13.78
CA TRP A 497 12.42 -8.82 12.99
C TRP A 497 12.30 -8.13 11.63
N HIS A 498 12.21 -8.93 10.58
CA HIS A 498 11.96 -8.50 9.20
C HIS A 498 11.40 -9.67 8.37
N ILE A 499 10.37 -9.45 7.54
CA ILE A 499 9.72 -10.49 6.71
C ILE A 499 9.33 -11.73 7.54
N ASP A 500 8.78 -11.51 8.74
CA ASP A 500 8.37 -12.59 9.65
C ASP A 500 9.52 -13.51 10.13
N VAL A 501 10.77 -13.06 9.99
CA VAL A 501 11.97 -13.77 10.47
C VAL A 501 12.50 -13.11 11.74
N GLU A 502 12.54 -13.87 12.83
CA GLU A 502 13.15 -13.46 14.10
C GLU A 502 14.66 -13.80 14.12
N THR A 503 15.50 -12.80 14.34
CA THR A 503 16.94 -12.96 14.53
C THR A 503 17.31 -12.57 15.97
N PRO A 504 17.65 -13.52 16.85
CA PRO A 504 18.05 -13.23 18.23
C PRO A 504 19.33 -12.37 18.29
N LEU A 505 19.32 -11.33 19.11
CA LEU A 505 20.45 -10.42 19.31
C LEU A 505 21.14 -10.74 20.64
N LYS A 506 22.47 -10.88 20.61
CA LYS A 506 23.29 -11.04 21.81
C LYS A 506 23.60 -9.67 22.39
N SER A 507 22.73 -9.17 23.25
CA SER A 507 22.89 -7.86 23.87
C SER A 507 22.53 -7.88 25.35
N GLN A 508 23.03 -6.89 26.09
CA GLN A 508 22.62 -6.61 27.46
C GLN A 508 21.21 -5.98 27.48
N GLU A 509 20.59 -5.94 28.66
CA GLU A 509 19.35 -5.21 28.90
C GLU A 509 19.58 -3.70 28.81
N PHE A 510 18.73 -3.02 28.03
CA PHE A 510 18.68 -1.57 27.92
C PHE A 510 17.23 -1.11 28.05
N SER A 511 16.97 -0.16 28.95
CA SER A 511 15.65 0.48 29.10
C SER A 511 15.47 1.68 28.16
N ARG A 512 16.57 2.24 27.64
CA ARG A 512 16.56 3.36 26.69
C ARG A 512 17.18 2.92 25.37
N ILE A 513 16.45 3.12 24.28
CA ILE A 513 16.80 2.68 22.93
C ILE A 513 16.90 3.89 22.03
N GLY A 514 18.07 4.09 21.42
CA GLY A 514 18.29 5.05 20.35
C GLY A 514 18.04 4.41 18.99
N VAL A 515 17.34 5.12 18.11
CA VAL A 515 17.05 4.70 16.73
C VAL A 515 17.62 5.73 15.79
N TYR A 516 18.50 5.31 14.89
CA TYR A 516 19.12 6.15 13.88
C TYR A 516 18.75 5.66 12.48
N LEU A 517 18.16 6.55 11.68
CA LEU A 517 17.83 6.31 10.28
C LEU A 517 18.77 7.15 9.41
N ASP A 518 19.51 6.51 8.52
CA ASP A 518 20.25 7.16 7.43
C ASP A 518 19.58 6.80 6.10
N TYR A 519 18.56 7.59 5.72
CA TYR A 519 17.77 7.31 4.53
C TYR A 519 18.62 7.30 3.24
N PRO A 520 19.55 8.26 3.00
CA PRO A 520 20.43 8.23 1.84
C PRO A 520 21.36 7.02 1.73
N ARG A 521 21.81 6.46 2.87
CA ARG A 521 22.63 5.24 2.91
C ARG A 521 21.81 3.96 3.02
N GLU A 522 20.50 4.09 3.08
CA GLU A 522 19.54 3.00 3.26
C GLU A 522 19.82 2.12 4.51
N THR A 523 20.24 2.73 5.62
CA THR A 523 20.50 2.00 6.87
C THR A 523 19.59 2.43 8.01
N LEU A 524 19.21 1.45 8.83
CA LEU A 524 18.46 1.65 10.07
C LEU A 524 19.18 0.95 11.23
N SER A 525 19.64 1.74 12.19
CA SER A 525 20.45 1.27 13.31
C SER A 525 19.76 1.48 14.65
N PHE A 526 19.82 0.47 15.50
CA PHE A 526 19.30 0.47 16.86
C PHE A 526 20.45 0.39 17.87
N TYR A 527 20.35 1.19 18.93
CA TYR A 527 21.37 1.29 19.96
C TYR A 527 20.75 1.22 21.36
N GLY A 528 21.43 0.53 22.26
CA GLY A 528 21.16 0.57 23.70
C GLY A 528 21.90 1.75 24.31
N ILE A 529 21.18 2.60 25.05
CA ILE A 529 21.74 3.77 25.72
C ILE A 529 21.86 3.47 27.21
N ALA A 530 23.10 3.51 27.70
CA ALA A 530 23.42 3.54 29.13
C ALA A 530 23.98 4.93 29.50
N THR A 531 24.09 5.23 30.78
CA THR A 531 24.40 6.58 31.31
C THR A 531 25.52 7.30 30.56
N ASP A 532 26.62 6.61 30.25
CA ASP A 532 27.78 7.21 29.56
C ASP A 532 28.22 6.44 28.30
N SER A 533 27.39 5.49 27.80
CA SER A 533 27.77 4.66 26.66
C SER A 533 26.60 4.31 25.74
N MET A 534 26.91 4.18 24.46
CA MET A 534 25.99 3.82 23.40
C MET A 534 26.47 2.51 22.76
N THR A 535 25.65 1.46 22.82
CA THR A 535 26.01 0.13 22.33
C THR A 535 25.14 -0.22 21.13
N ALA A 536 25.73 -0.57 19.99
CA ALA A 536 24.98 -1.01 18.82
C ALA A 536 24.26 -2.34 19.11
N LEU A 537 22.95 -2.38 18.90
CA LEU A 537 22.13 -3.58 19.05
C LEU A 537 22.02 -4.32 17.72
N HIS A 538 21.64 -3.60 16.67
CA HIS A 538 21.47 -4.15 15.33
C HIS A 538 21.41 -3.03 14.29
N THR A 539 21.88 -3.32 13.08
CA THR A 539 21.75 -2.44 11.92
C THR A 539 21.18 -3.26 10.78
N PHE A 540 20.08 -2.76 10.21
CA PHE A 540 19.51 -3.27 8.98
C PHE A 540 20.10 -2.51 7.79
N GLU A 541 20.45 -3.25 6.75
CA GLU A 541 20.59 -2.73 5.40
C GLU A 541 19.23 -2.87 4.72
N CYS A 542 18.63 -1.74 4.36
CA CYS A 542 17.28 -1.63 3.87
C CYS A 542 17.27 -1.16 2.41
N LYS A 543 16.12 -1.24 1.74
CA LYS A 543 15.87 -0.51 0.48
C LYS A 543 14.63 0.35 0.71
N PHE A 544 14.81 1.65 0.81
CA PHE A 544 13.73 2.56 1.20
C PHE A 544 13.07 3.17 -0.05
N ASN A 545 11.78 2.90 -0.22
CA ASN A 545 11.04 3.37 -1.40
C ASN A 545 9.99 4.45 -1.05
N GLU A 546 9.67 4.61 0.23
CA GLU A 546 8.62 5.51 0.74
C GLU A 546 9.09 6.23 2.02
N PRO A 547 8.39 7.28 2.47
CA PRO A 547 8.56 7.85 3.81
C PRO A 547 8.33 6.82 4.92
N LEU A 548 9.22 6.77 5.90
CA LEU A 548 9.13 5.85 7.02
C LEU A 548 8.51 6.52 8.24
N TYR A 549 7.75 5.73 8.99
CA TYR A 549 7.14 6.12 10.24
C TYR A 549 7.71 5.25 11.37
N PRO A 550 8.30 5.85 12.41
CA PRO A 550 8.49 5.18 13.70
C PRO A 550 7.22 4.45 14.13
N ALA A 551 7.36 3.16 14.44
CA ALA A 551 6.25 2.26 14.71
C ALA A 551 6.49 1.46 15.97
N PHE A 552 5.43 1.29 16.76
CA PHE A 552 5.53 0.76 18.11
C PHE A 552 4.42 -0.26 18.36
N TRP A 553 4.79 -1.42 18.90
CA TRP A 553 3.83 -2.47 19.27
C TRP A 553 4.03 -2.89 20.73
N LEU A 554 2.95 -2.84 21.51
CA LEU A 554 2.95 -3.26 22.91
C LEU A 554 2.07 -4.50 23.07
N SER A 555 2.69 -5.67 23.11
CA SER A 555 1.94 -6.94 23.12
C SER A 555 1.32 -7.28 24.48
N LYS A 556 1.95 -6.90 25.60
CA LYS A 556 1.50 -7.23 26.97
C LYS A 556 0.88 -6.02 27.70
N LYS A 557 -0.01 -6.32 28.64
CA LYS A 557 -0.66 -5.35 29.53
C LYS A 557 0.37 -4.61 30.38
N GLU A 558 0.10 -3.34 30.70
CA GLU A 558 0.93 -2.47 31.56
C GLU A 558 2.31 -2.12 31.01
N ASN A 559 2.66 -2.60 29.81
CA ASN A 559 3.81 -2.09 29.09
C ASN A 559 3.60 -0.61 28.74
N SER A 560 4.69 0.16 28.70
CA SER A 560 4.67 1.52 28.17
C SER A 560 5.95 1.86 27.42
N ILE A 561 5.81 2.82 26.50
CA ILE A 561 6.92 3.43 25.76
C ILE A 561 6.79 4.94 25.90
N GLN A 562 7.90 5.62 26.13
CA GLN A 562 7.98 7.07 26.20
C GLN A 562 9.03 7.60 25.23
N ILE A 563 8.66 8.54 24.37
CA ILE A 563 9.58 9.24 23.49
C ILE A 563 10.33 10.27 24.33
N VAL A 564 11.66 10.25 24.27
CA VAL A 564 12.51 11.17 25.04
C VAL A 564 12.59 12.53 24.34
N ARG A 565 12.36 13.62 25.09
CA ARG A 565 12.47 15.00 24.59
C ARG A 565 13.92 15.49 24.65
N LEU A 566 14.71 15.10 23.64
CA LEU A 566 16.17 15.31 23.62
C LEU A 566 16.62 16.79 23.68
N ARG A 567 15.80 17.76 23.25
CA ARG A 567 16.13 19.20 23.37
C ARG A 567 16.11 19.71 24.81
N GLU A 568 15.21 19.20 25.65
CA GLU A 568 15.06 19.63 27.05
C GLU A 568 16.21 19.09 27.93
N GLU A 569 16.73 17.89 27.62
CA GLU A 569 17.91 17.33 28.30
C GLU A 569 19.20 18.14 27.99
N ALA A 570 19.33 18.70 26.78
CA ALA A 570 20.50 19.50 26.38
C ALA A 570 20.55 20.88 27.07
N GLU A 571 19.39 21.47 27.38
CA GLU A 571 19.28 22.74 28.09
C GLU A 571 19.51 22.60 29.61
N GLN A 572 19.35 21.39 30.17
CA GLN A 572 19.52 21.11 31.60
C GLN A 572 20.93 20.64 31.98
N ASN A 573 21.79 20.28 31.01
CA ASN A 573 23.19 19.86 31.23
C ASN A 573 24.17 20.60 30.30
N PRO A 574 24.59 21.84 30.63
CA PRO A 574 25.51 22.63 29.81
C PRO A 574 26.94 22.05 29.71
N GLU A 575 27.35 21.20 30.66
CA GLU A 575 28.73 20.72 30.78
C GLU A 575 29.19 19.78 29.64
N ALA A 576 28.28 19.25 28.83
CA ALA A 576 28.64 18.41 27.68
C ALA A 576 29.07 19.21 26.43
N SER A 577 29.02 20.54 26.48
CA SER A 577 29.22 21.42 25.31
C SER A 577 30.58 22.13 25.22
N LEU A 578 31.50 21.89 26.17
CA LEU A 578 32.85 22.48 26.11
C LEU A 578 33.80 21.61 25.27
N PRO A 579 34.41 22.14 24.19
CA PRO A 579 35.48 21.44 23.50
C PRO A 579 36.71 21.40 24.41
N SER A 580 37.23 20.21 24.70
CA SER A 580 38.51 20.04 25.39
C SER A 580 39.63 20.59 24.51
N THR A 581 40.15 21.77 24.84
CA THR A 581 41.40 22.27 24.28
C THR A 581 42.55 21.40 24.80
N GLY A 582 43.01 20.46 23.97
CA GLY A 582 44.24 19.73 24.20
C GLY A 582 45.44 20.56 23.74
N GLU A 583 46.15 21.17 24.69
CA GLU A 583 47.54 21.60 24.48
C GLU A 583 48.49 20.57 25.08
N SER A 584 49.33 19.98 24.23
CA SER A 584 50.78 19.87 24.49
C SER A 584 51.47 19.25 23.27
N ALA A 585 51.93 20.10 22.35
CA ALA A 585 52.94 19.73 21.37
C ALA A 585 54.32 19.99 21.98
N SER A 586 55.11 18.93 22.11
CA SER A 586 56.53 18.96 22.42
C SER A 586 57.32 19.43 21.18
N SER A 587 57.98 20.59 21.25
CA SER A 587 59.02 20.98 20.29
C SER A 587 60.38 20.95 20.98
N SER A 588 61.22 20.03 20.54
CA SER A 588 62.64 19.93 20.85
C SER A 588 63.38 21.16 20.31
N LEU A 589 64.11 21.85 21.18
CA LEU A 589 65.10 22.87 20.83
C LEU A 589 66.44 22.19 20.54
N GLU A 590 66.90 22.29 19.30
CA GLU A 590 68.33 22.19 18.96
C GLU A 590 68.97 23.56 19.16
N THR A 591 69.99 23.63 20.02
CA THR A 591 70.93 24.76 20.09
C THR A 591 72.31 24.27 19.70
N HIS A 592 72.83 24.82 18.61
CA HIS A 592 74.26 24.93 18.36
C HIS A 592 74.80 26.16 19.11
N ASP A 593 75.98 25.96 19.72
CA ASP A 593 76.92 26.87 20.39
C ASP A 593 76.56 27.48 21.76
#